data_AF-A0A5Q0URP2-F1
#
_entry.id   AF-A0A5Q0URP2-F1
#
_cell.length_a   1.000
_cell.length_b   1.000
_cell.length_c   1.000
_cell.angle_alpha   90.00
_cell.angle_beta   90.00
_cell.angle_gamma   90.00
#
_symmetry.space_group_name_H-M   'P 1'
#
loop_
_entity.id
_entity.type
_entity.pdbx_description
1 polymer ?
#
loop_
_entity_poly.entity_id
_entity_poly.type
_entity_poly.pdbx_seq_one_letter_code
_entity_poly.pdbx_strand_id
1 'polypeptide(L)'
;MPFIPYRDRPISIDEGSREVFIPHETGVSLTTRDHERDHRRVTMADLMTECNYLNPDVEVIAEVNTAASFETFAETLNTGHGLLGTTHAEDVETLVNRVVEQGLPPYLLQEIDLLVFPKRVGEDRFVGEVVEIVDETTYRALDRDADNCGVVRKADATVYWNTVCTRDRNGEFELAGLVGEGSEPIHAFERLADQTDQTVDGVEAMFERRHRYVQYLVQEGITDADELFALLADLETDEAATVERLHRKRTDEPTVRGEEIDGD
;
A
#
# COMPACT_ATOMS: atom_id res chain seq x y z
N MET A 1 -4.24 4.54 -9.48
CA MET A 1 -3.12 4.67 -8.52
C MET A 1 -2.81 6.16 -8.26
N PRO A 2 -3.71 6.91 -7.62
CA PRO A 2 -3.61 8.37 -7.58
C PRO A 2 -2.58 8.91 -6.57
N PHE A 3 -2.11 8.08 -5.63
CA PHE A 3 -1.11 8.47 -4.61
C PHE A 3 0.34 8.30 -5.03
N ILE A 4 0.60 7.72 -6.22
CA ILE A 4 1.93 7.77 -6.82
C ILE A 4 2.15 9.22 -7.25
N PRO A 5 3.26 9.88 -6.89
CA PRO A 5 3.55 11.27 -7.26
C PRO A 5 3.34 11.51 -8.77
N TYR A 6 2.81 12.67 -9.14
CA TYR A 6 2.38 12.91 -10.53
C TYR A 6 3.56 12.94 -11.53
N ARG A 7 4.77 13.20 -11.02
CA ARG A 7 6.02 13.26 -11.77
C ARG A 7 6.72 11.91 -11.94
N ASP A 8 6.32 10.91 -11.18
CA ASP A 8 6.92 9.58 -11.18
C ASP A 8 6.49 8.80 -12.42
N ARG A 9 7.20 7.71 -12.73
CA ARG A 9 7.00 6.86 -13.90
C ARG A 9 6.49 5.48 -13.47
N PRO A 10 5.18 5.34 -13.19
CA PRO A 10 4.61 4.07 -12.82
C PRO A 10 4.47 3.13 -14.02
N ILE A 11 4.74 1.85 -13.80
CA ILE A 11 4.48 0.79 -14.77
C ILE A 11 3.53 -0.24 -14.16
N SER A 12 2.39 -0.52 -14.79
CA SER A 12 1.56 -1.68 -14.45
C SER A 12 1.91 -2.89 -15.30
N ILE A 13 1.94 -4.06 -14.69
CA ILE A 13 2.16 -5.34 -15.36
C ILE A 13 0.99 -6.26 -15.01
N ASP A 14 0.28 -6.76 -16.03
CA ASP A 14 -0.88 -7.64 -15.87
C ASP A 14 -0.93 -8.81 -16.86
N GLU A 15 -1.78 -9.79 -16.57
CA GLU A 15 -2.04 -10.95 -17.46
C GLU A 15 -3.16 -10.71 -18.49
N GLY A 16 -3.55 -9.46 -18.73
CA GLY A 16 -4.58 -9.10 -19.73
C GLY A 16 -5.89 -8.57 -19.15
N SER A 17 -6.03 -8.52 -17.83
CA SER A 17 -7.25 -8.05 -17.16
C SER A 17 -7.41 -6.52 -17.19
N ARG A 18 -6.31 -5.75 -17.37
CA ARG A 18 -6.30 -4.27 -17.40
C ARG A 18 -7.02 -3.64 -16.21
N GLU A 19 -6.83 -4.23 -15.03
CA GLU A 19 -7.54 -3.84 -13.81
C GLU A 19 -6.94 -2.62 -13.11
N VAL A 20 -5.67 -2.31 -13.40
CA VAL A 20 -4.97 -1.19 -12.76
C VAL A 20 -5.09 0.06 -13.62
N PHE A 21 -5.76 1.08 -13.08
CA PHE A 21 -5.79 2.42 -13.67
C PHE A 21 -4.61 3.28 -13.20
N ILE A 22 -3.81 3.77 -14.14
CA ILE A 22 -2.69 4.70 -13.93
C ILE A 22 -3.03 6.04 -14.59
N PRO A 23 -3.28 7.12 -13.82
CA PRO A 23 -3.62 8.43 -14.38
C PRO A 23 -2.40 9.22 -14.90
N HIS A 24 -1.18 8.75 -14.63
CA HIS A 24 0.08 9.44 -14.97
C HIS A 24 0.32 9.51 -16.47
N GLU A 25 0.71 10.68 -16.97
CA GLU A 25 1.11 10.88 -18.37
C GLU A 25 2.30 9.99 -18.77
N THR A 26 3.21 9.77 -17.83
CA THR A 26 4.40 8.91 -17.94
C THR A 26 4.09 7.43 -17.72
N GLY A 27 2.85 7.08 -17.37
CA GLY A 27 2.43 5.74 -17.03
C GLY A 27 2.49 4.78 -18.21
N VAL A 28 2.99 3.57 -17.97
CA VAL A 28 3.01 2.49 -18.98
C VAL A 28 2.24 1.29 -18.44
N SER A 29 1.39 0.69 -19.27
CA SER A 29 0.71 -0.57 -18.94
C SER A 29 1.18 -1.66 -19.87
N LEU A 30 1.81 -2.69 -19.28
CA LEU A 30 2.30 -3.87 -19.96
C LEU A 30 1.38 -5.05 -19.67
N THR A 31 1.18 -5.89 -20.68
CA THR A 31 0.30 -7.05 -20.57
C THR A 31 0.96 -8.26 -21.20
N THR A 32 0.75 -9.43 -20.60
CA THR A 32 1.29 -10.69 -21.15
C THR A 32 0.73 -10.97 -22.54
N ARG A 33 1.42 -11.84 -23.28
CA ARG A 33 0.96 -12.32 -24.58
C ARG A 33 1.07 -13.83 -24.63
N ASP A 34 -0.08 -14.50 -24.60
CA ASP A 34 -0.11 -15.93 -24.84
C ASP A 34 0.11 -16.24 -26.34
N HIS A 35 0.89 -17.29 -26.60
CA HIS A 35 1.16 -17.78 -27.95
C HIS A 35 1.64 -19.24 -27.90
N GLU A 36 1.22 -20.02 -28.90
CA GLU A 36 1.65 -21.42 -29.10
C GLU A 36 3.16 -21.59 -29.34
N ARG A 37 3.85 -20.55 -29.84
CA ARG A 37 5.27 -20.60 -30.16
C ARG A 37 6.01 -19.86 -29.08
N ASP A 38 6.89 -20.55 -28.37
CA ASP A 38 7.58 -20.00 -27.19
C ASP A 38 8.26 -18.65 -27.46
N HIS A 39 8.97 -18.50 -28.59
CA HIS A 39 9.62 -17.23 -28.97
C HIS A 39 8.68 -16.04 -29.24
N ARG A 40 7.36 -16.26 -29.24
CA ARG A 40 6.34 -15.21 -29.36
C ARG A 40 5.51 -15.07 -28.08
N ARG A 41 5.64 -15.98 -27.13
CA ARG A 41 5.01 -15.83 -25.83
C ARG A 41 5.74 -14.74 -25.04
N VAL A 42 4.98 -13.99 -24.25
CA VAL A 42 5.52 -13.00 -23.30
C VAL A 42 4.83 -13.28 -21.97
N THR A 43 5.60 -13.70 -20.98
CA THR A 43 5.13 -14.07 -19.64
C THR A 43 5.22 -12.89 -18.67
N MET A 44 4.64 -13.02 -17.47
CA MET A 44 4.81 -12.04 -16.40
C MET A 44 6.29 -11.83 -16.05
N ALA A 45 7.06 -12.91 -15.94
CA ALA A 45 8.49 -12.83 -15.64
C ALA A 45 9.25 -12.05 -16.73
N ASP A 46 8.96 -12.31 -18.02
CA ASP A 46 9.57 -11.56 -19.12
C ASP A 46 9.29 -10.06 -19.01
N LEU A 47 8.05 -9.67 -18.70
CA LEU A 47 7.68 -8.26 -18.53
C LEU A 47 8.38 -7.62 -17.32
N MET A 48 8.38 -8.29 -16.18
CA MET A 48 9.04 -7.80 -14.96
C MET A 48 10.55 -7.63 -15.17
N THR A 49 11.22 -8.57 -15.83
CA THR A 49 12.64 -8.45 -16.15
C THR A 49 12.91 -7.28 -17.11
N GLU A 50 12.15 -7.17 -18.20
CA GLU A 50 12.37 -6.13 -19.21
C GLU A 50 11.97 -4.72 -18.72
N CYS A 51 11.03 -4.62 -17.77
CA CYS A 51 10.66 -3.37 -17.12
C CYS A 51 11.83 -2.66 -16.46
N ASN A 52 12.81 -3.40 -15.93
CA ASN A 52 13.99 -2.81 -15.30
C ASN A 52 14.75 -1.86 -16.24
N TYR A 53 14.72 -2.09 -17.56
CA TYR A 53 15.34 -1.21 -18.55
C TYR A 53 14.56 0.08 -18.81
N LEU A 54 13.31 0.14 -18.38
CA LEU A 54 12.49 1.34 -18.47
C LEU A 54 12.75 2.29 -17.30
N ASN A 55 13.50 1.87 -16.27
CA ASN A 55 13.82 2.64 -15.06
C ASN A 55 12.55 3.24 -14.41
N PRO A 56 11.59 2.38 -13.99
CA PRO A 56 10.37 2.82 -13.35
C PRO A 56 10.65 3.39 -11.95
N ASP A 57 9.85 4.36 -11.53
CA ASP A 57 9.86 4.80 -10.13
C ASP A 57 8.99 3.87 -9.26
N VAL A 58 7.89 3.38 -9.84
CA VAL A 58 6.96 2.43 -9.20
C VAL A 58 6.52 1.33 -10.17
N GLU A 59 6.59 0.08 -9.74
CA GLU A 59 6.06 -1.08 -10.45
C GLU A 59 4.81 -1.60 -9.74
N VAL A 60 3.72 -1.75 -10.50
CA VAL A 60 2.45 -2.30 -10.01
C VAL A 60 2.18 -3.63 -10.70
N ILE A 61 2.42 -4.71 -9.98
CA ILE A 61 2.22 -6.08 -10.46
C ILE A 61 0.83 -6.52 -10.04
N ALA A 62 -0.06 -6.71 -11.01
CA ALA A 62 -1.46 -7.04 -10.74
C ALA A 62 -1.56 -8.29 -9.86
N GLU A 63 -0.79 -9.33 -10.16
CA GLU A 63 -0.82 -10.56 -9.38
C GLU A 63 0.50 -11.37 -9.51
N VAL A 64 1.06 -11.80 -8.38
CA VAL A 64 2.26 -12.64 -8.28
C VAL A 64 1.85 -14.05 -7.86
N ASN A 65 1.75 -14.96 -8.83
CA ASN A 65 1.14 -16.27 -8.60
C ASN A 65 1.94 -17.49 -9.07
N THR A 66 2.94 -17.28 -9.93
CA THR A 66 3.77 -18.37 -10.47
C THR A 66 5.14 -18.36 -9.80
N ALA A 67 5.81 -19.51 -9.72
CA ALA A 67 7.18 -19.59 -9.22
C ALA A 67 8.11 -18.59 -9.92
N ALA A 68 8.00 -18.46 -11.24
CA ALA A 68 8.80 -17.53 -12.03
C ALA A 68 8.49 -16.07 -11.67
N SER A 69 7.22 -15.68 -11.56
CA SER A 69 6.84 -14.32 -11.12
C SER A 69 7.32 -14.01 -9.71
N PHE A 70 7.30 -15.00 -8.82
CA PHE A 70 7.81 -14.91 -7.45
C PHE A 70 9.33 -14.73 -7.42
N GLU A 71 10.07 -15.51 -8.22
CA GLU A 71 11.51 -15.38 -8.38
C GLU A 71 11.89 -14.01 -8.94
N THR A 72 11.22 -13.55 -10.00
CA THR A 72 11.48 -12.21 -10.54
C THR A 72 11.05 -11.12 -9.56
N PHE A 73 9.97 -11.29 -8.80
CA PHE A 73 9.57 -10.36 -7.73
C PHE A 73 10.68 -10.22 -6.69
N ALA A 74 11.32 -11.33 -6.29
CA ALA A 74 12.44 -11.33 -5.37
C ALA A 74 13.67 -10.59 -5.92
N GLU A 75 13.94 -10.71 -7.22
CA GLU A 75 14.99 -9.94 -7.89
C GLU A 75 14.63 -8.45 -7.90
N THR A 76 13.38 -8.09 -8.24
CA THR A 76 12.89 -6.71 -8.28
C THR A 76 12.93 -6.03 -6.92
N LEU A 77 12.66 -6.73 -5.81
CA LEU A 77 12.76 -6.17 -4.45
C LEU A 77 14.14 -5.55 -4.17
N ASN A 78 15.19 -6.02 -4.84
CA ASN A 78 16.56 -5.53 -4.67
C ASN A 78 16.95 -4.42 -5.67
N THR A 79 16.06 -4.01 -6.58
CA THR A 79 16.35 -3.01 -7.63
C THR A 79 16.17 -1.56 -7.18
N GLY A 80 15.55 -1.33 -6.02
CA GLY A 80 15.34 0.00 -5.45
C GLY A 80 14.13 0.78 -6.00
N HIS A 81 13.33 0.18 -6.87
CA HIS A 81 12.04 0.74 -7.31
C HIS A 81 10.95 0.53 -6.26
N GLY A 82 9.96 1.42 -6.20
CA GLY A 82 8.76 1.18 -5.39
C GLY A 82 7.93 0.03 -5.97
N LEU A 83 7.51 -0.92 -5.14
CA LEU A 83 6.84 -2.13 -5.63
C LEU A 83 5.48 -2.32 -4.96
N LEU A 84 4.45 -2.56 -5.78
CA LEU A 84 3.11 -2.90 -5.32
C LEU A 84 2.66 -4.17 -6.02
N GLY A 85 2.45 -5.23 -5.25
CA GLY A 85 2.02 -6.52 -5.77
C GLY A 85 0.78 -7.03 -5.04
N THR A 86 0.00 -7.88 -5.71
CA THR A 86 -1.01 -8.70 -5.02
C THR A 86 -0.68 -10.18 -5.15
N THR A 87 -1.10 -10.98 -4.18
CA THR A 87 -1.02 -12.44 -4.24
C THR A 87 -2.13 -13.05 -3.40
N HIS A 88 -2.44 -14.32 -3.65
CA HIS A 88 -3.44 -15.05 -2.87
C HIS A 88 -2.85 -15.57 -1.55
N ALA A 89 -3.21 -14.89 -0.45
CA ALA A 89 -2.99 -15.36 0.92
C ALA A 89 -4.08 -14.79 1.85
N GLU A 90 -4.62 -15.61 2.75
CA GLU A 90 -5.62 -15.14 3.74
C GLU A 90 -4.98 -14.50 4.97
N ASP A 91 -3.75 -14.90 5.30
CA ASP A 91 -2.96 -14.42 6.43
C ASP A 91 -1.44 -14.58 6.16
N VAL A 92 -0.62 -14.16 7.12
CA VAL A 92 0.84 -14.25 7.03
C VAL A 92 1.32 -15.70 6.93
N GLU A 93 0.69 -16.63 7.65
CA GLU A 93 1.07 -18.05 7.61
C GLU A 93 0.86 -18.63 6.20
N THR A 94 -0.27 -18.33 5.57
CA THR A 94 -0.59 -18.74 4.20
C THR A 94 0.37 -18.13 3.18
N LEU A 95 0.75 -16.86 3.35
CA LEU A 95 1.76 -16.20 2.51
C LEU A 95 3.13 -16.89 2.62
N VAL A 96 3.62 -17.09 3.83
CA VAL A 96 4.89 -17.81 4.08
C VAL A 96 4.82 -19.22 3.52
N ASN A 97 3.66 -19.88 3.69
CA ASN A 97 3.44 -21.22 3.16
C ASN A 97 3.64 -21.26 1.64
N ARG A 98 3.04 -20.30 0.94
CA ARG A 98 3.12 -20.14 -0.51
C ARG A 98 4.54 -19.85 -0.99
N VAL A 99 5.25 -18.92 -0.35
CA VAL A 99 6.64 -18.57 -0.68
C VAL A 99 7.55 -19.79 -0.61
N VAL A 100 7.45 -20.58 0.46
CA VAL A 100 8.21 -21.83 0.62
C VAL A 100 7.83 -22.87 -0.44
N GLU A 101 6.55 -23.02 -0.75
CA GLU A 101 6.07 -23.99 -1.74
C GLU A 101 6.51 -23.64 -3.18
N GLN A 102 6.70 -22.36 -3.47
CA GLN A 102 7.30 -21.89 -4.72
C GLN A 102 8.84 -22.00 -4.73
N GLY A 103 9.45 -22.51 -3.66
CA GLY A 103 10.90 -22.70 -3.57
C GLY A 103 11.69 -21.44 -3.24
N LEU A 104 11.01 -20.36 -2.83
CA LEU A 104 11.66 -19.12 -2.48
C LEU A 104 12.14 -19.10 -1.01
N PRO A 105 13.30 -18.48 -0.74
CA PRO A 105 13.73 -18.21 0.62
C PRO A 105 12.78 -17.25 1.37
N PRO A 106 12.21 -17.63 2.53
CA PRO A 106 11.25 -16.78 3.24
C PRO A 106 11.84 -15.48 3.80
N TYR A 107 13.18 -15.36 3.89
CA TYR A 107 13.81 -14.10 4.29
C TYR A 107 13.50 -12.97 3.31
N LEU A 108 13.16 -13.26 2.05
CA LEU A 108 12.75 -12.26 1.06
C LEU A 108 11.52 -11.47 1.48
N LEU A 109 10.66 -12.04 2.35
CA LEU A 109 9.52 -11.32 2.91
C LEU A 109 9.95 -10.15 3.81
N GLN A 110 11.19 -10.13 4.31
CA GLN A 110 11.73 -9.00 5.10
C GLN A 110 11.99 -7.76 4.25
N GLU A 111 12.05 -7.88 2.93
CA GLU A 111 12.16 -6.73 2.03
C GLU A 111 10.80 -6.04 1.81
N ILE A 112 9.69 -6.68 2.19
CA ILE A 112 8.35 -6.10 2.07
C ILE A 112 8.07 -5.23 3.29
N ASP A 113 7.83 -3.94 3.08
CA ASP A 113 7.57 -3.01 4.18
C ASP A 113 6.20 -3.26 4.85
N LEU A 114 5.14 -3.49 4.05
CA LEU A 114 3.77 -3.70 4.54
C LEU A 114 3.04 -4.79 3.75
N LEU A 115 2.31 -5.63 4.48
CA LEU A 115 1.32 -6.57 3.99
C LEU A 115 -0.08 -6.06 4.35
N VAL A 116 -0.94 -5.89 3.36
CA VAL A 116 -2.32 -5.40 3.57
C VAL A 116 -3.30 -6.53 3.26
N PHE A 117 -4.12 -6.90 4.24
CA PHE A 117 -5.10 -7.96 4.10
C PHE A 117 -6.51 -7.38 3.94
N PRO A 118 -7.03 -7.25 2.70
CA PRO A 118 -8.38 -6.78 2.46
C PRO A 118 -9.42 -7.85 2.87
N LYS A 119 -10.56 -7.40 3.40
CA LYS A 119 -11.70 -8.23 3.74
C LYS A 119 -12.92 -7.79 2.95
N ARG A 120 -13.75 -8.76 2.57
CA ARG A 120 -15.07 -8.53 1.99
C ARG A 120 -16.12 -9.24 2.83
N VAL A 121 -17.06 -8.48 3.38
CA VAL A 121 -18.18 -9.00 4.16
C VAL A 121 -19.47 -8.46 3.56
N GLY A 122 -20.22 -9.34 2.88
CA GLY A 122 -21.37 -8.91 2.08
C GLY A 122 -20.95 -7.98 0.92
N GLU A 123 -21.49 -6.76 0.93
CA GLU A 123 -21.15 -5.71 -0.04
C GLU A 123 -19.96 -4.85 0.41
N ASP A 124 -19.63 -4.85 1.70
CA ASP A 124 -18.56 -4.04 2.25
C ASP A 124 -17.19 -4.62 1.90
N ARG A 125 -16.30 -3.74 1.40
CA ARG A 125 -14.88 -4.03 1.17
C ARG A 125 -14.06 -3.06 2.01
N PHE A 126 -13.14 -3.59 2.80
CA PHE A 126 -12.30 -2.78 3.69
C PHE A 126 -10.96 -3.46 3.94
N VAL A 127 -9.99 -2.70 4.44
CA VAL A 127 -8.74 -3.26 4.95
C VAL A 127 -9.03 -3.85 6.33
N GLY A 128 -8.80 -5.15 6.50
CA GLY A 128 -9.01 -5.82 7.79
C GLY A 128 -7.85 -5.60 8.73
N GLU A 129 -6.64 -5.77 8.22
CA GLU A 129 -5.39 -5.63 8.96
C GLU A 129 -4.24 -5.23 8.02
N VAL A 130 -3.28 -4.52 8.58
CA VAL A 130 -1.99 -4.19 7.95
C VAL A 130 -0.89 -4.71 8.87
N VAL A 131 0.04 -5.45 8.30
CA VAL A 131 1.11 -6.15 9.01
C VAL A 131 2.45 -5.72 8.44
N GLU A 132 3.45 -5.55 9.29
CA GLU A 132 4.85 -5.42 8.89
C GLU A 132 5.62 -6.71 9.24
N ILE A 133 6.60 -7.05 8.40
CA ILE A 133 7.56 -8.12 8.71
C ILE A 133 8.72 -7.52 9.48
N VAL A 134 9.04 -8.10 10.64
CA VAL A 134 10.07 -7.58 11.55
C VAL A 134 11.18 -8.59 11.76
N ASP A 135 12.33 -8.12 12.23
CA ASP A 135 13.40 -9.01 12.65
C ASP A 135 13.13 -9.61 14.05
N GLU A 136 13.95 -10.57 14.46
CA GLU A 136 13.81 -11.23 15.75
C GLU A 136 14.04 -10.28 16.95
N THR A 137 14.90 -9.27 16.79
CA THR A 137 15.22 -8.32 17.84
C THR A 137 14.02 -7.43 18.13
N THR A 138 13.43 -6.87 17.07
CA THR A 138 12.20 -6.07 17.12
C THR A 138 11.05 -6.90 17.68
N TYR A 139 10.84 -8.12 17.17
CA TYR A 139 9.79 -9.01 17.69
C TYR A 139 9.91 -9.31 19.18
N ARG A 140 11.14 -9.50 19.69
CA ARG A 140 11.37 -9.76 21.12
C ARG A 140 11.10 -8.54 22.01
N ALA A 141 11.07 -7.34 21.45
CA ALA A 141 10.78 -6.10 22.16
C ALA A 141 9.26 -5.80 22.25
N LEU A 142 8.43 -6.44 21.41
CA LEU A 142 6.98 -6.27 21.40
C LEU A 142 6.29 -6.92 22.62
N ASP A 143 5.09 -6.44 22.93
CA ASP A 143 4.16 -7.07 23.87
C ASP A 143 3.52 -8.31 23.22
N ARG A 144 4.20 -9.44 23.41
CA ARG A 144 3.80 -10.74 22.84
C ARG A 144 2.55 -11.33 23.49
N ASP A 145 1.98 -10.69 24.51
CA ASP A 145 0.71 -11.11 25.12
C ASP A 145 -0.50 -10.41 24.48
N ALA A 146 -0.30 -9.42 23.61
CA ALA A 146 -1.37 -8.58 23.04
C ALA A 146 -2.05 -9.15 21.77
N ASP A 147 -1.79 -10.40 21.38
CA ASP A 147 -2.33 -11.07 20.17
C ASP A 147 -2.15 -10.26 18.85
N ASN A 148 -1.22 -9.30 18.83
CA ASN A 148 -0.96 -8.37 17.73
C ASN A 148 0.35 -8.67 16.98
N CYS A 149 1.10 -9.68 17.40
CA CYS A 149 2.33 -10.11 16.75
C CYS A 149 2.44 -11.64 16.75
N GLY A 150 3.27 -12.18 15.86
CA GLY A 150 3.37 -13.63 15.73
C GLY A 150 4.63 -14.13 15.05
N VAL A 151 4.76 -15.46 15.04
CA VAL A 151 5.89 -16.17 14.43
C VAL A 151 5.40 -17.31 13.57
N VAL A 152 5.81 -17.33 12.32
CA VAL A 152 5.61 -18.46 11.42
C VAL A 152 6.93 -19.22 11.28
N ARG A 153 6.91 -20.54 11.53
CA ARG A 153 8.07 -21.43 11.37
C ARG A 153 7.77 -22.45 10.28
N LYS A 154 8.51 -22.40 9.18
CA LYS A 154 8.35 -23.35 8.07
C LYS A 154 9.72 -23.72 7.48
N ALA A 155 9.96 -25.02 7.34
CA ALA A 155 11.27 -25.57 6.96
C ALA A 155 12.38 -25.01 7.86
N ASP A 156 13.42 -24.41 7.26
CA ASP A 156 14.55 -23.80 7.98
C ASP A 156 14.37 -22.29 8.21
N ALA A 157 13.19 -21.74 7.92
CA ALA A 157 12.91 -20.31 8.03
C ALA A 157 11.98 -19.97 9.19
N THR A 158 12.25 -18.83 9.82
CA THR A 158 11.40 -18.22 10.84
C THR A 158 11.09 -16.79 10.41
N VAL A 159 9.80 -16.47 10.32
CA VAL A 159 9.30 -15.14 9.95
C VAL A 159 8.54 -14.56 11.14
N TYR A 160 8.92 -13.35 11.55
CA TYR A 160 8.27 -12.60 12.62
C TYR A 160 7.46 -11.47 12.02
N TRP A 161 6.31 -11.19 12.60
CA TRP A 161 5.42 -10.15 12.09
C TRP A 161 4.73 -9.40 13.22
N ASN A 162 4.34 -8.16 12.93
CA ASN A 162 3.63 -7.26 13.84
C ASN A 162 2.47 -6.59 13.10
N THR A 163 1.30 -6.55 13.71
CA THR A 163 0.13 -5.88 13.17
C THR A 163 0.18 -4.40 13.52
N VAL A 164 0.27 -3.55 12.51
CA VAL A 164 0.37 -2.10 12.68
C VAL A 164 -0.97 -1.41 12.55
N CYS A 165 -1.95 -2.01 11.87
CA CYS A 165 -3.30 -1.45 11.77
C CYS A 165 -4.34 -2.56 11.78
N THR A 166 -5.43 -2.39 12.52
CA THR A 166 -6.60 -3.26 12.47
C THR A 166 -7.86 -2.45 12.29
N ARG A 167 -8.90 -3.11 11.77
CA ARG A 167 -10.25 -2.58 11.81
C ARG A 167 -11.10 -3.40 12.78
N ASP A 168 -11.70 -2.73 13.76
CA ASP A 168 -12.56 -3.35 14.73
C ASP A 168 -13.94 -3.72 14.13
N ARG A 169 -14.81 -4.31 14.96
CA ARG A 169 -16.16 -4.73 14.53
C ARG A 169 -17.14 -3.57 14.36
N ASN A 170 -16.86 -2.42 14.98
CA ASN A 170 -17.64 -1.19 14.82
C ASN A 170 -17.23 -0.43 13.55
N GLY A 171 -16.12 -0.84 12.95
CA GLY A 171 -15.56 -0.30 11.73
C GLY A 171 -14.54 0.80 11.94
N GLU A 172 -14.09 1.00 13.16
CA GLU A 172 -13.04 1.93 13.54
C GLU A 172 -11.66 1.30 13.26
N PHE A 173 -10.72 2.13 12.82
CA PHE A 173 -9.35 1.70 12.60
C PHE A 173 -8.50 2.03 13.82
N GLU A 174 -7.77 1.03 14.31
CA GLU A 174 -6.77 1.17 15.36
C GLU A 174 -5.40 1.03 14.71
N LEU A 175 -4.59 2.08 14.80
CA LEU A 175 -3.23 2.15 14.24
C LEU A 175 -2.23 2.18 15.39
N ALA A 176 -1.25 1.28 15.35
CA ALA A 176 -0.13 1.23 16.27
C ALA A 176 0.65 2.57 16.22
N GLY A 177 1.29 2.95 17.33
CA GLY A 177 2.25 4.07 17.36
C GLY A 177 1.69 5.49 17.34
N LEU A 178 0.47 5.75 16.86
CA LEU A 178 -0.02 7.14 16.65
C LEU A 178 -0.95 7.67 17.75
N VAL A 179 -1.31 6.86 18.75
CA VAL A 179 -2.21 7.26 19.84
C VAL A 179 -1.68 6.78 21.20
N GLY A 180 -1.06 7.69 21.97
CA GLY A 180 -0.77 7.54 23.41
C GLY A 180 0.71 7.33 23.79
N GLU A 181 1.10 7.82 24.97
CA GLU A 181 2.42 7.51 25.55
C GLU A 181 2.54 5.99 25.80
N GLY A 182 3.55 5.34 25.20
CA GLY A 182 3.82 3.91 25.36
C GLY A 182 3.31 3.01 24.23
N SER A 183 2.84 3.57 23.10
CA SER A 183 2.49 2.82 21.92
C SER A 183 3.71 2.17 21.25
N GLU A 184 3.54 0.96 20.72
CA GLU A 184 4.59 0.26 19.99
C GLU A 184 4.96 1.00 18.70
N PRO A 185 6.25 1.18 18.40
CA PRO A 185 6.69 1.88 17.20
C PRO A 185 6.34 1.09 15.94
N ILE A 186 6.01 1.80 14.86
CA ILE A 186 5.87 1.20 13.52
C ILE A 186 7.26 1.10 12.91
N HIS A 187 7.79 -0.11 12.78
CA HIS A 187 9.15 -0.34 12.25
C HIS A 187 9.27 0.06 10.77
N ALA A 188 8.18 0.01 10.00
CA ALA A 188 8.13 0.54 8.65
C ALA A 188 8.41 2.06 8.59
N PHE A 189 8.06 2.84 9.63
CA PHE A 189 8.40 4.27 9.68
C PHE A 189 9.89 4.49 9.95
N GLU A 190 10.52 3.65 10.78
CA GLU A 190 11.97 3.68 11.02
C GLU A 190 12.74 3.36 9.73
N ARG A 191 12.35 2.29 9.03
CA ARG A 191 12.91 1.93 7.72
C ARG A 191 12.76 3.04 6.70
N LEU A 192 11.57 3.64 6.62
CA LEU A 192 11.32 4.74 5.69
C LEU A 192 12.17 5.96 6.04
N ALA A 193 12.31 6.30 7.32
CA ALA A 193 13.14 7.39 7.80
C ALA A 193 14.61 7.19 7.40
N ASP A 194 15.15 5.99 7.62
CA ASP A 194 16.51 5.62 7.24
C ASP A 194 16.73 5.68 5.72
N GLN A 195 15.79 5.16 4.93
CA GLN A 195 15.88 5.14 3.46
C GLN A 195 15.75 6.53 2.83
N THR A 196 15.05 7.45 3.50
CA THR A 196 14.76 8.81 2.98
C THR A 196 15.62 9.90 3.61
N ASP A 197 16.56 9.54 4.49
CA ASP A 197 17.40 10.47 5.26
C ASP A 197 16.54 11.48 6.06
N GLN A 198 15.49 10.97 6.70
CA GLN A 198 14.54 11.72 7.53
C GLN A 198 14.57 11.23 8.98
N THR A 199 14.00 12.01 9.90
CA THR A 199 13.73 11.52 11.27
C THR A 199 12.41 10.76 11.32
N VAL A 200 12.28 9.83 12.27
CA VAL A 200 11.01 9.11 12.53
C VAL A 200 9.88 10.10 12.82
N ASP A 201 10.09 11.07 13.71
CA ASP A 201 9.13 12.16 13.97
C ASP A 201 8.72 12.92 12.70
N GLY A 202 9.63 13.05 11.73
CA GLY A 202 9.37 13.70 10.45
C GLY A 202 8.48 12.85 9.53
N VAL A 203 8.69 11.54 9.52
CA VAL A 203 7.86 10.56 8.82
C VAL A 203 6.46 10.49 9.45
N GLU A 204 6.37 10.46 10.78
CA GLU A 204 5.10 10.49 11.51
C GLU A 204 4.31 11.78 11.21
N ALA A 205 4.95 12.94 11.30
CA ALA A 205 4.32 14.21 10.96
C ALA A 205 3.87 14.29 9.49
N MET A 206 4.61 13.64 8.58
CA MET A 206 4.19 13.48 7.19
C MET A 206 2.97 12.58 7.05
N PHE A 207 2.95 11.44 7.76
CA PHE A 207 1.82 10.51 7.78
C PHE A 207 0.56 11.21 8.29
N GLU A 208 0.62 11.86 9.46
CA GLU A 208 -0.53 12.57 10.04
C GLU A 208 -1.07 13.65 9.11
N ARG A 209 -0.17 14.39 8.46
CA ARG A 209 -0.55 15.43 7.49
C ARG A 209 -1.28 14.84 6.29
N ARG A 210 -0.75 13.77 5.68
CA ARG A 210 -1.38 13.08 4.55
C ARG A 210 -2.68 12.40 4.95
N HIS A 211 -2.75 11.83 6.15
CA HIS A 211 -3.98 11.24 6.70
C HIS A 211 -5.11 12.29 6.78
N ARG A 212 -4.81 13.52 7.22
CA ARG A 212 -5.80 14.62 7.19
C ARG A 212 -6.28 14.96 5.78
N TYR A 213 -5.44 14.86 4.76
CA TYR A 213 -5.86 15.07 3.37
C TYR A 213 -6.82 13.99 2.88
N VAL A 214 -6.55 12.73 3.23
CA VAL A 214 -7.47 11.63 2.93
C VAL A 214 -8.79 11.79 3.68
N GLN A 215 -8.77 12.19 4.95
CA GLN A 215 -9.99 12.49 5.70
C GLN A 215 -10.80 13.62 5.06
N TYR A 216 -10.13 14.67 4.58
CA TYR A 216 -10.78 15.75 3.85
C TYR A 216 -11.43 15.25 2.56
N LEU A 217 -10.69 14.49 1.73
CA LEU A 217 -11.23 13.87 0.50
C LEU A 217 -12.52 13.07 0.76
N VAL A 218 -12.54 12.28 1.83
CA VAL A 218 -13.70 11.49 2.25
C VAL A 218 -14.86 12.39 2.71
N GLN A 219 -14.58 13.42 3.52
CA GLN A 219 -15.59 14.35 4.04
C GLN A 219 -16.29 15.13 2.93
N GLU A 220 -15.57 15.49 1.88
CA GLU A 220 -16.12 16.22 0.73
C GLU A 220 -16.70 15.27 -0.35
N GLY A 221 -16.62 13.95 -0.15
CA GLY A 221 -17.14 12.97 -1.09
C GLY A 221 -16.41 12.91 -2.43
N ILE A 222 -15.14 13.31 -2.48
CA ILE A 222 -14.33 13.27 -3.69
C ILE A 222 -14.00 11.80 -4.00
N THR A 223 -14.66 11.26 -5.02
CA THR A 223 -14.59 9.85 -5.39
C THR A 223 -14.20 9.61 -6.85
N ASP A 224 -14.18 10.67 -7.67
CA ASP A 224 -13.70 10.60 -9.04
C ASP A 224 -12.16 10.51 -9.09
N ALA A 225 -11.66 9.63 -9.95
CA ALA A 225 -10.22 9.31 -9.98
C ALA A 225 -9.38 10.48 -10.53
N ASP A 226 -9.90 11.22 -11.51
CA ASP A 226 -9.19 12.35 -12.12
C ASP A 226 -9.22 13.55 -11.17
N GLU A 227 -10.35 13.82 -10.51
CA GLU A 227 -10.46 14.85 -9.48
C GLU A 227 -9.52 14.58 -8.30
N LEU A 228 -9.47 13.33 -7.82
CA LEU A 228 -8.56 12.90 -6.77
C LEU A 228 -7.10 13.10 -7.18
N PHE A 229 -6.72 12.66 -8.38
CA PHE A 229 -5.36 12.81 -8.88
C PHE A 229 -4.96 14.28 -9.04
N ALA A 230 -5.85 15.12 -9.57
CA ALA A 230 -5.61 16.56 -9.70
C ALA A 230 -5.41 17.23 -8.34
N LEU A 231 -6.22 16.89 -7.32
CA LEU A 231 -6.04 17.45 -5.98
C LEU A 231 -4.71 17.02 -5.35
N LEU A 232 -4.33 15.76 -5.50
CA LEU A 232 -3.05 15.26 -4.98
C LEU A 232 -1.85 15.90 -5.68
N ALA A 233 -1.92 16.11 -7.00
CA ALA A 233 -0.90 16.83 -7.75
C ALA A 233 -0.77 18.31 -7.32
N ASP A 234 -1.90 18.97 -7.05
CA ASP A 234 -1.93 20.34 -6.51
C ASP A 234 -1.31 20.42 -5.10
N LEU A 235 -1.63 19.44 -4.22
CA LEU A 235 -1.04 19.34 -2.89
C LEU A 235 0.48 19.13 -2.94
N GLU A 236 0.98 18.37 -3.91
CA GLU A 236 2.42 18.18 -4.11
C GLU A 236 3.11 19.44 -4.66
N THR A 237 2.42 20.21 -5.53
CA THR A 237 2.97 21.39 -6.19
C THR A 237 2.99 22.63 -5.27
N ASP A 238 1.87 22.93 -4.62
CA ASP A 238 1.71 24.04 -3.67
C ASP A 238 0.71 23.66 -2.58
N GLU A 239 1.24 23.00 -1.55
CA GLU A 239 0.48 22.53 -0.40
C GLU A 239 -0.24 23.68 0.31
N ALA A 240 0.43 24.82 0.51
CA ALA A 240 -0.11 25.94 1.27
C ALA A 240 -1.30 26.59 0.56
N ALA A 241 -1.15 26.89 -0.74
CA ALA A 241 -2.23 27.46 -1.54
C ALA A 241 -3.41 26.48 -1.68
N THR A 242 -3.12 25.18 -1.83
CA THR A 242 -4.14 24.15 -1.93
C THR A 242 -4.93 24.05 -0.64
N VAL A 243 -4.27 23.95 0.51
CA VAL A 243 -4.92 23.90 1.83
C VAL A 243 -5.75 25.17 2.11
N GLU A 244 -5.24 26.36 1.77
CA GLU A 244 -6.01 27.61 1.92
C GLU A 244 -7.31 27.59 1.09
N ARG A 245 -7.23 27.09 -0.15
CA ARG A 245 -8.37 26.94 -1.05
C ARG A 245 -9.40 25.93 -0.51
N LEU A 246 -8.93 24.82 0.07
CA LEU A 246 -9.80 23.83 0.73
C LEU A 246 -10.52 24.46 1.94
N HIS A 247 -9.82 25.24 2.76
CA HIS A 247 -10.43 25.95 3.89
C HIS A 247 -11.48 26.99 3.47
N ARG A 248 -11.23 27.74 2.38
CA ARG A 248 -12.16 28.76 1.88
C ARG A 248 -13.46 28.14 1.37
N LYS A 249 -13.38 27.08 0.55
CA LYS A 249 -14.56 26.32 0.09
C LYS A 249 -15.44 25.87 1.26
N ARG A 250 -14.82 25.36 2.32
CA ARG A 250 -15.50 24.96 3.55
C ARG A 250 -16.23 26.08 4.29
N THR A 251 -15.74 27.31 4.16
CA THR A 251 -16.31 28.48 4.85
C THR A 251 -17.46 29.12 4.05
N ASP A 252 -17.47 28.92 2.73
CA ASP A 252 -18.47 29.47 1.82
C ASP A 252 -19.71 28.55 1.61
N GLU A 253 -19.70 27.31 2.12
CA GLU A 253 -20.89 26.46 2.12
C GLU A 253 -21.92 26.94 3.17
N PRO A 254 -23.13 27.37 2.76
CA PRO A 254 -24.15 27.80 3.71
C PRO A 254 -24.62 26.60 4.53
N THR A 255 -24.53 26.72 5.85
CA THR A 255 -25.20 25.79 6.77
C THR A 255 -26.69 25.79 6.41
N VAL A 256 -27.18 24.69 5.84
CA VAL A 256 -28.62 24.50 5.63
C VAL A 256 -29.26 24.40 7.01
N ARG A 257 -29.63 25.56 7.58
CA ARG A 257 -30.51 25.63 8.74
C ARG A 257 -31.84 25.03 8.28
N GLY A 258 -32.21 23.92 8.92
CA GLY A 258 -33.51 23.28 8.72
C GLY A 258 -34.62 24.32 8.79
N GLU A 259 -35.45 24.33 7.76
CA GLU A 259 -36.68 25.09 7.71
C GLU A 259 -37.56 24.64 8.89
N GLU A 260 -37.78 25.55 9.84
CA GLU A 260 -38.95 25.51 10.71
C GLU A 260 -40.17 25.57 9.79
N ILE A 261 -40.85 24.44 9.65
CA ILE A 261 -42.18 24.39 9.06
C ILE A 261 -43.12 24.96 10.11
N ASP A 262 -43.44 26.24 9.97
CA ASP A 262 -44.48 26.94 10.71
C ASP A 262 -45.69 27.19 9.78
N GLY A 263 -46.89 26.87 10.26
CA GLY A 263 -48.19 27.08 9.58
C GLY A 263 -48.85 25.78 9.11
N ASP A 264 -50.11 25.47 9.41
CA ASP A 264 -51.24 26.24 9.97
C ASP A 264 -52.27 25.22 10.51
#